data_AF-A0A485L701-F1
#
_entry.id   AF-A0A485L701-F1
#
_cell.length_a   1.000
_cell.length_b   1.000
_cell.length_c   1.000
_cell.angle_alpha   90.00
_cell.angle_beta   90.00
_cell.angle_gamma   90.00
#
_symmetry.space_group_name_H-M   'P 1'
#
loop_
_entity.id
_entity.type
_entity.pdbx_description
1 polymer ?
#
loop_
_entity_poly.entity_id
_entity_poly.type
_entity_poly.pdbx_seq_one_letter_code
_entity_poly.pdbx_strand_id
1 'polypeptide(L)'
;MRVSALWPSNDVLFVASLAAGLPQANASAVITPCHHTVNPVECNRGYLGQLVSFSKHYLGLKEKDAILKLASHASSDVFAMQVSFLQYVRESTNDPLQILQYVFFDPVDPTFYLWSWVYMFEWATGYREVVSFEGDVGQMRLITEDTLISSQGVEVHELRTTFAMYACSGVQYVTAIMLGVASLTVFYTLVSRGRLEGMNLFELNRVAGIVWVGRPLLLLRGVTALCLLSTATLELDFQHHVSYFSVPPLPWYKTILGASEATWLVYILNDLSMVWTKEFTMYYATSSCLLVWLFVAILTLVQPVAHDASVTPQCQFDQMDFQLVCHSGVIRIGQFSRLICLLAIIGITNVACCAMAYWVKRDLGPTKTHSLFLSSGAKYLFDTTNWIYNGAYYIDPASALLNGLISWHWGPSTFMMDIKLWRIFCMDKDLDAPLRLQARIILVE
;
A
#
# COMPACT_ATOMS: atom_id res chain seq x y z
N MET A 1 -35.69 5.61 -39.69
CA MET A 1 -35.54 5.62 -38.21
C MET A 1 -34.95 6.94 -37.75
N ARG A 2 -35.44 7.58 -36.67
CA ARG A 2 -34.86 8.82 -36.11
C ARG A 2 -34.23 8.55 -34.73
N VAL A 3 -33.02 9.03 -34.53
CA VAL A 3 -32.26 9.03 -33.27
C VAL A 3 -32.65 10.30 -32.50
N SER A 4 -33.55 10.17 -31.53
CA SER A 4 -34.09 11.32 -30.78
C SER A 4 -33.36 11.64 -29.47
N ALA A 5 -32.46 10.76 -29.01
CA ALA A 5 -31.73 10.94 -27.75
C ALA A 5 -30.39 10.19 -27.74
N LEU A 6 -29.42 10.66 -28.52
CA LEU A 6 -28.04 10.17 -28.47
C LEU A 6 -27.11 11.39 -28.46
N TRP A 7 -26.25 11.48 -27.45
CA TRP A 7 -25.32 12.60 -27.25
C TRP A 7 -23.88 12.07 -27.21
N PRO A 8 -23.36 11.53 -28.33
CA PRO A 8 -22.03 10.96 -28.33
C PRO A 8 -20.98 12.03 -28.00
N SER A 9 -19.95 11.64 -27.26
CA SER A 9 -18.77 12.50 -27.10
C SER A 9 -18.10 12.72 -28.46
N ASN A 10 -17.37 13.84 -28.60
CA ASN A 10 -16.66 14.15 -29.83
C ASN A 10 -15.68 13.03 -30.23
N ASP A 11 -15.07 12.37 -29.26
CA ASP A 11 -14.11 11.29 -29.49
C ASP A 11 -14.79 10.05 -30.08
N VAL A 12 -15.94 9.64 -29.51
CA VAL A 12 -16.72 8.51 -30.04
C VAL A 12 -17.21 8.81 -31.45
N LEU A 13 -17.73 10.01 -31.67
CA LEU A 13 -18.21 10.42 -32.99
C LEU A 13 -17.08 10.48 -34.03
N PHE A 14 -15.88 10.89 -33.60
CA PHE A 14 -14.69 10.93 -34.44
C PHE A 14 -14.29 9.54 -34.92
N VAL A 15 -14.13 8.60 -33.99
CA VAL A 15 -13.75 7.22 -34.32
C VAL A 15 -14.87 6.52 -35.11
N ALA A 16 -16.14 6.73 -34.76
CA ALA A 16 -17.28 6.21 -35.52
C ALA A 16 -17.30 6.70 -36.98
N SER A 17 -16.95 7.97 -37.23
CA SER A 17 -16.88 8.50 -38.59
C SER A 17 -15.79 7.84 -39.43
N LEU A 18 -14.66 7.49 -38.82
CA LEU A 18 -13.54 6.81 -39.46
C LEU A 18 -13.92 5.36 -39.77
N ALA A 19 -14.52 4.67 -38.80
CA ALA A 19 -14.97 3.29 -38.94
C ALA A 19 -16.11 3.15 -39.98
N ALA A 20 -16.97 4.18 -40.12
CA ALA A 20 -17.99 4.26 -41.16
C ALA A 20 -17.43 4.66 -42.55
N GLY A 21 -16.14 4.99 -42.67
CA GLY A 21 -15.51 5.34 -43.95
C GLY A 21 -15.88 6.70 -44.53
N LEU A 22 -16.51 7.58 -43.75
CA LEU A 22 -16.96 8.90 -44.21
C LEU A 22 -15.82 9.80 -44.74
N PRO A 23 -14.59 9.78 -44.19
CA PRO A 23 -13.46 10.56 -44.71
C PRO A 23 -12.99 10.14 -46.09
N GLN A 24 -13.31 8.94 -46.57
CA GLN A 24 -13.02 8.50 -47.94
C GLN A 24 -14.25 8.56 -48.85
N ALA A 25 -15.43 8.84 -48.28
CA ALA A 25 -16.69 8.85 -49.00
C ALA A 25 -16.97 10.18 -49.71
N ASN A 26 -17.86 10.10 -50.71
CA ASN A 26 -18.37 11.24 -51.45
C ASN A 26 -19.21 12.16 -50.57
N ALA A 27 -19.38 13.43 -50.97
CA ALA A 27 -20.12 14.42 -50.20
C ALA A 27 -21.58 14.01 -49.88
N SER A 28 -22.24 13.27 -50.78
CA SER A 28 -23.59 12.74 -50.54
C SER A 28 -23.61 11.72 -49.41
N ALA A 29 -22.64 10.80 -49.37
CA ALA A 29 -22.52 9.77 -48.36
C ALA A 29 -22.23 10.33 -46.95
N VAL A 30 -21.63 11.51 -46.85
CA VAL A 30 -21.41 12.22 -45.57
C VAL A 30 -22.71 12.78 -45.01
N ILE A 31 -23.67 13.14 -45.87
CA ILE A 31 -24.96 13.71 -45.46
C ILE A 31 -25.93 12.61 -45.05
N THR A 32 -25.82 11.42 -45.62
CA THR A 32 -26.79 10.34 -45.45
C THR A 32 -27.08 9.98 -43.98
N PRO A 33 -26.07 9.82 -43.11
CA PRO A 33 -26.30 9.55 -41.69
C PRO A 33 -27.12 10.63 -40.97
N CYS A 34 -27.05 11.88 -41.43
CA CYS A 34 -27.77 12.99 -40.81
C CYS A 34 -29.29 12.92 -41.01
N HIS A 35 -29.80 12.13 -41.96
CA HIS A 35 -31.25 11.91 -42.12
C HIS A 35 -31.89 11.20 -40.93
N HIS A 36 -31.10 10.49 -40.13
CA HIS A 36 -31.56 9.85 -38.91
C HIS A 36 -31.62 10.81 -37.72
N THR A 37 -31.17 12.05 -37.84
CA THR A 37 -31.22 13.01 -36.73
C THR A 37 -32.49 13.85 -36.77
N VAL A 38 -32.85 14.45 -35.63
CA VAL A 38 -33.95 15.42 -35.55
C VAL A 38 -33.66 16.66 -36.39
N ASN A 39 -32.41 17.11 -36.45
CA ASN A 39 -31.96 18.27 -37.22
C ASN A 39 -30.81 17.92 -38.20
N PRO A 40 -31.13 17.43 -39.42
CA PRO A 40 -30.12 17.01 -40.40
C PRO A 40 -29.15 18.13 -40.82
N VAL A 41 -29.59 19.39 -40.80
CA VAL A 41 -28.77 20.54 -41.19
C VAL A 41 -27.68 20.81 -40.16
N GLU A 42 -28.06 20.77 -38.88
CA GLU A 42 -27.13 20.92 -37.75
C GLU A 42 -26.17 19.73 -37.65
N CYS A 43 -26.64 18.50 -37.91
CA CYS A 43 -25.76 17.34 -38.00
C CYS A 43 -24.65 17.54 -39.04
N ASN A 44 -25.01 17.94 -40.26
CA ASN A 44 -24.05 18.07 -41.35
C ASN A 44 -23.12 19.29 -41.16
N ARG A 45 -23.68 20.47 -40.85
CA ARG A 45 -22.89 21.72 -40.78
C ARG A 45 -22.27 21.99 -39.41
N GLY A 46 -22.93 21.53 -38.36
CA GLY A 46 -22.55 21.79 -36.96
C GLY A 46 -21.41 20.90 -36.50
N TYR A 47 -21.49 19.58 -36.71
CA TYR A 47 -20.48 18.65 -36.19
C TYR A 47 -19.94 17.64 -37.22
N LEU A 48 -20.78 16.88 -37.92
CA LEU A 48 -20.30 15.71 -38.69
C LEU A 48 -19.47 16.13 -39.91
N GLY A 49 -19.92 17.14 -40.66
CA GLY A 49 -19.20 17.64 -41.83
C GLY A 49 -17.86 18.30 -41.46
N GLN A 50 -17.81 19.02 -40.33
CA GLN A 50 -16.56 19.61 -39.83
C GLN A 50 -15.58 18.52 -39.41
N LEU A 51 -16.06 17.50 -38.72
CA LEU A 51 -15.28 16.36 -38.26
C LEU A 51 -14.73 15.55 -39.44
N VAL A 52 -15.54 15.27 -40.46
CA VAL A 52 -15.09 14.60 -41.68
C VAL A 52 -14.08 15.45 -42.45
N SER A 53 -14.26 16.77 -42.50
CA SER A 53 -13.28 17.69 -43.11
C SER A 53 -11.94 17.67 -42.37
N PHE A 54 -11.98 17.69 -41.03
CA PHE A 54 -10.80 17.56 -40.19
C PHE A 54 -10.08 16.23 -40.45
N SER A 55 -10.81 15.11 -40.42
CA SER A 55 -10.26 13.78 -40.72
C SER A 55 -9.70 13.69 -42.15
N LYS A 56 -10.33 14.35 -43.12
CA LYS A 56 -9.81 14.42 -44.49
C LYS A 56 -8.46 15.13 -44.54
N HIS A 57 -8.31 16.25 -43.83
CA HIS A 57 -7.13 17.11 -43.85
C HIS A 57 -5.94 16.57 -43.03
N TYR A 58 -6.19 16.06 -41.82
CA TYR A 58 -5.13 15.76 -40.86
C TYR A 58 -4.71 14.29 -40.77
N LEU A 59 -5.54 13.34 -41.21
CA LEU A 59 -5.22 11.90 -41.17
C LEU A 59 -4.69 11.40 -42.52
N GLY A 60 -3.64 10.57 -42.50
CA GLY A 60 -3.07 9.94 -43.69
C GLY A 60 -3.97 8.83 -44.25
N LEU A 61 -3.82 8.51 -45.54
CA LEU A 61 -4.57 7.42 -46.18
C LEU A 61 -4.29 6.05 -45.52
N LYS A 62 -3.03 5.79 -45.17
CA LYS A 62 -2.62 4.53 -44.51
C LYS A 62 -3.34 4.30 -43.18
N GLU A 63 -3.50 5.35 -42.37
CA GLU A 63 -4.18 5.29 -41.07
C GLU A 63 -5.68 5.04 -41.27
N LYS A 64 -6.30 5.76 -42.22
CA LYS A 64 -7.71 5.57 -42.58
C LYS A 64 -7.98 4.14 -43.05
N ASP A 65 -7.13 3.60 -43.93
CA ASP A 65 -7.26 2.23 -44.44
C ASP A 65 -7.06 1.17 -43.35
N ALA A 66 -6.14 1.42 -42.39
CA ALA A 66 -5.94 0.53 -41.25
C ALA A 66 -7.19 0.46 -40.36
N ILE A 67 -7.80 1.61 -40.07
CA ILE A 67 -9.04 1.68 -39.28
C ILE A 67 -10.20 1.01 -40.03
N LEU A 68 -10.33 1.24 -41.34
CA LEU A 68 -11.39 0.62 -42.14
C LEU A 68 -11.29 -0.90 -42.18
N LYS A 69 -10.07 -1.45 -42.25
CA LYS A 69 -9.87 -2.91 -42.16
C LYS A 69 -10.37 -3.45 -40.83
N LEU A 70 -9.96 -2.85 -39.71
CA LEU A 70 -10.43 -3.25 -38.38
C LEU A 70 -11.95 -3.12 -38.25
N ALA A 71 -12.51 -2.01 -38.73
CA ALA A 71 -13.93 -1.74 -38.73
C ALA A 71 -14.71 -2.81 -39.52
N SER A 72 -14.23 -3.21 -40.70
CA SER A 72 -14.91 -4.21 -41.53
C SER A 72 -15.03 -5.58 -40.87
N HIS A 73 -13.99 -6.01 -40.15
CA HIS A 73 -14.03 -7.25 -39.36
C HIS A 73 -15.03 -7.13 -38.21
N ALA A 74 -14.92 -6.08 -37.40
CA ALA A 74 -15.79 -5.87 -36.26
C ALA A 74 -17.27 -5.69 -36.65
N SER A 75 -17.58 -4.97 -37.72
CA SER A 75 -18.96 -4.84 -38.20
C SER A 75 -19.54 -6.17 -38.70
N SER A 76 -18.72 -7.01 -39.35
CA SER A 76 -19.14 -8.34 -39.79
C SER A 76 -19.45 -9.25 -38.60
N ASP A 77 -18.61 -9.22 -37.56
CA ASP A 77 -18.81 -10.02 -36.36
C ASP A 77 -20.06 -9.57 -35.59
N VAL A 78 -20.27 -8.25 -35.45
CA VAL A 78 -21.49 -7.70 -34.81
C VAL A 78 -22.75 -8.04 -35.60
N PHE A 79 -22.71 -7.92 -36.93
CA PHE A 79 -23.83 -8.29 -37.77
C PHE A 79 -24.14 -9.79 -37.67
N ALA A 80 -23.12 -10.65 -37.62
CA ALA A 80 -23.29 -12.08 -37.40
C ALA A 80 -23.93 -12.39 -36.04
N MET A 81 -23.69 -11.57 -35.03
CA MET A 81 -24.35 -11.66 -33.72
C MET A 81 -25.82 -11.20 -33.74
N GLN A 82 -26.30 -10.56 -34.81
CA GLN A 82 -27.68 -10.03 -34.91
C GLN A 82 -28.04 -9.10 -33.74
N VAL A 83 -27.09 -8.26 -33.32
CA VAL A 83 -27.34 -7.24 -32.30
C VAL A 83 -28.29 -6.20 -32.89
N SER A 84 -29.36 -5.89 -32.15
CA SER A 84 -30.42 -5.00 -32.62
C SER A 84 -30.86 -4.04 -31.53
N PHE A 85 -31.67 -3.06 -31.91
CA PHE A 85 -32.49 -2.32 -30.97
C PHE A 85 -33.96 -2.45 -31.35
N LEU A 86 -34.82 -2.36 -30.34
CA LEU A 86 -36.25 -2.58 -30.46
C LEU A 86 -36.99 -1.24 -30.38
N GLN A 87 -37.98 -1.06 -31.26
CA GLN A 87 -38.88 0.08 -31.21
C GLN A 87 -40.33 -0.36 -31.33
N TYR A 88 -41.20 0.29 -30.55
CA TYR A 88 -42.63 0.20 -30.75
C TYR A 88 -43.04 1.22 -31.81
N VAL A 89 -43.60 0.73 -32.92
CA VAL A 89 -43.96 1.54 -34.07
C VAL A 89 -45.45 1.41 -34.35
N ARG A 90 -46.05 2.52 -34.72
CA ARG A 90 -47.43 2.61 -35.18
C ARG A 90 -47.47 3.63 -36.32
N GLU A 91 -47.97 3.22 -37.48
CA GLU A 91 -47.98 4.06 -38.68
C GLU A 91 -49.04 5.17 -38.59
N SER A 92 -50.27 4.83 -38.17
CA SER A 92 -51.35 5.76 -37.85
C SER A 92 -51.90 5.51 -36.43
N THR A 93 -52.56 6.49 -35.82
CA THR A 93 -53.13 6.34 -34.46
C THR A 93 -54.06 5.14 -34.32
N ASN A 94 -54.70 4.73 -35.42
CA ASN A 94 -55.67 3.64 -35.49
C ASN A 94 -55.05 2.27 -35.78
N ASP A 95 -53.76 2.20 -36.14
CA ASP A 95 -53.09 0.94 -36.42
C ASP A 95 -52.67 0.24 -35.11
N PRO A 96 -52.57 -1.11 -35.11
CA PRO A 96 -52.03 -1.83 -33.98
C PRO A 96 -50.58 -1.42 -33.72
N LEU A 97 -50.20 -1.33 -32.45
CA LEU A 97 -48.81 -1.13 -32.06
C LEU A 97 -48.01 -2.38 -32.46
N GLN A 98 -46.97 -2.19 -33.26
CA GLN A 98 -46.08 -3.26 -33.71
C GLN A 98 -44.70 -3.10 -33.07
N ILE A 99 -44.00 -4.21 -32.92
CA ILE A 99 -42.61 -4.25 -32.47
C ILE A 99 -41.74 -4.40 -33.71
N LEU A 100 -40.82 -3.46 -33.91
CA LEU A 100 -39.80 -3.54 -34.96
C LEU A 100 -38.42 -3.69 -34.31
N GLN A 101 -37.60 -4.54 -34.92
CA GLN A 101 -36.20 -4.70 -34.58
C GLN A 101 -35.36 -4.17 -35.74
N TYR A 102 -34.33 -3.40 -35.40
CA TYR A 102 -33.35 -2.94 -36.38
C TYR A 102 -31.98 -3.53 -36.02
N VAL A 103 -31.44 -4.36 -36.92
CA VAL A 103 -30.13 -5.00 -36.74
C VAL A 103 -29.03 -4.02 -37.11
N PHE A 104 -28.03 -3.87 -36.24
CA PHE A 104 -26.89 -3.00 -36.51
C PHE A 104 -26.07 -3.52 -37.69
N PHE A 105 -25.56 -2.59 -38.51
CA PHE A 105 -24.82 -2.88 -39.74
C PHE A 105 -25.58 -3.67 -40.82
N ASP A 106 -26.92 -3.58 -40.86
CA ASP A 106 -27.74 -4.17 -41.92
C ASP A 106 -27.30 -3.68 -43.32
N PRO A 107 -26.85 -4.56 -44.24
CA PRO A 107 -26.47 -4.18 -45.59
C PRO A 107 -27.62 -3.61 -46.44
N VAL A 108 -28.88 -3.84 -46.04
CA VAL A 108 -30.06 -3.28 -46.70
C VAL A 108 -30.18 -1.78 -46.41
N ASP A 109 -29.74 -1.32 -45.24
CA ASP A 109 -29.76 0.09 -44.85
C ASP A 109 -28.37 0.58 -44.36
N PRO A 110 -27.43 0.85 -45.28
CA PRO A 110 -26.11 1.36 -44.93
C PRO A 110 -26.14 2.79 -44.38
N THR A 111 -27.28 3.47 -44.44
CA THR A 111 -27.42 4.88 -44.02
C THR A 111 -27.25 5.05 -42.51
N PHE A 112 -27.47 3.98 -41.75
CA PHE A 112 -27.36 3.94 -40.29
C PHE A 112 -25.99 3.48 -39.76
N TYR A 113 -24.99 3.22 -40.62
CA TYR A 113 -23.70 2.64 -40.18
C TYR A 113 -22.93 3.53 -39.19
N LEU A 114 -22.98 4.86 -39.36
CA LEU A 114 -22.36 5.79 -38.40
C LEU A 114 -22.96 5.62 -37.00
N TRP A 115 -24.29 5.57 -36.90
CA TRP A 115 -24.98 5.44 -35.63
C TRP A 115 -24.77 4.05 -35.02
N SER A 116 -24.74 3.01 -35.86
CA SER A 116 -24.36 1.65 -35.44
C SER A 116 -22.98 1.67 -34.76
N TRP A 117 -21.99 2.35 -35.34
CA TRP A 117 -20.67 2.51 -34.73
C TRP A 117 -20.69 3.24 -33.39
N VAL A 118 -21.47 4.32 -33.26
CA VAL A 118 -21.60 5.02 -31.97
C VAL A 118 -22.11 4.07 -30.89
N TYR A 119 -23.18 3.32 -31.16
CA TYR A 119 -23.71 2.31 -30.23
C TYR A 119 -22.69 1.21 -29.90
N MET A 120 -21.91 0.76 -30.88
CA MET A 120 -20.88 -0.27 -30.65
C MET A 120 -19.71 0.24 -29.83
N PHE A 121 -19.31 1.51 -29.99
CA PHE A 121 -18.27 2.10 -29.14
C PHE A 121 -18.78 2.25 -27.71
N GLU A 122 -20.01 2.73 -27.52
CA GLU A 122 -20.64 2.81 -26.19
C GLU A 122 -20.71 1.43 -25.53
N TRP A 123 -21.06 0.38 -26.29
CA TRP A 123 -21.02 -1.01 -25.82
C TRP A 123 -19.60 -1.46 -25.44
N ALA A 124 -18.61 -1.21 -26.30
CA ALA A 124 -17.22 -1.58 -26.04
C ALA A 124 -16.62 -0.88 -24.80
N THR A 125 -17.10 0.34 -24.50
CA THR A 125 -16.69 1.11 -23.31
C THR A 125 -17.53 0.85 -22.06
N GLY A 126 -18.60 0.05 -22.17
CA GLY A 126 -19.47 -0.30 -21.04
C GLY A 126 -20.53 0.74 -20.66
N TYR A 127 -20.79 1.75 -21.49
CA TYR A 127 -21.93 2.67 -21.35
C TYR A 127 -23.26 2.02 -21.78
N ARG A 128 -23.18 0.93 -22.54
CA ARG A 128 -24.32 0.09 -22.90
C ARG A 128 -23.92 -1.36 -22.79
N GLU A 129 -24.91 -2.22 -22.66
CA GLU A 129 -24.72 -3.67 -22.70
C GLU A 129 -25.59 -4.27 -23.80
N VAL A 130 -25.21 -5.46 -24.25
CA VAL A 130 -26.03 -6.26 -25.17
C VAL A 130 -26.58 -7.44 -24.38
N VAL A 131 -27.91 -7.52 -24.31
CA VAL A 131 -28.63 -8.55 -23.58
C VAL A 131 -29.30 -9.49 -24.57
N SER A 132 -29.07 -10.79 -24.38
CA SER A 132 -29.77 -11.84 -25.09
C SER A 132 -31.00 -12.27 -24.30
N PHE A 133 -32.19 -12.01 -24.83
CA PHE A 133 -33.43 -12.60 -24.33
C PHE A 133 -33.75 -13.85 -25.12
N GLU A 134 -33.79 -14.98 -24.41
CA GLU A 134 -34.08 -16.29 -24.98
C GLU A 134 -35.42 -16.77 -24.40
N GLY A 135 -36.34 -17.11 -25.29
CA GLY A 135 -37.62 -17.71 -24.94
C GLY A 135 -37.95 -18.87 -25.85
N ASP A 136 -39.07 -19.54 -25.57
CA ASP A 136 -39.48 -20.77 -26.26
C ASP A 136 -39.68 -20.59 -27.78
N VAL A 137 -39.97 -19.36 -28.21
CA VAL A 137 -40.32 -19.02 -29.60
C VAL A 137 -39.18 -18.31 -30.34
N GLY A 138 -38.07 -17.98 -29.65
CA GLY A 138 -36.92 -17.35 -30.31
C GLY A 138 -35.96 -16.64 -29.37
N GLN A 139 -34.94 -16.05 -29.97
CA GLN A 139 -33.91 -15.26 -29.30
C GLN A 139 -33.89 -13.85 -29.89
N MET A 140 -33.74 -12.85 -29.03
CA MET A 140 -33.56 -11.46 -29.42
C MET A 140 -32.38 -10.87 -28.65
N ARG A 141 -31.44 -10.25 -29.38
CA ARG A 141 -30.26 -9.62 -28.80
C ARG A 141 -30.41 -8.11 -28.91
N LEU A 142 -30.65 -7.47 -27.79
CA LEU A 142 -30.94 -6.05 -27.71
C LEU A 142 -29.79 -5.30 -27.05
N ILE A 143 -29.47 -4.13 -27.59
CA ILE A 143 -28.65 -3.16 -26.88
C ILE A 143 -29.52 -2.42 -25.84
N THR A 144 -28.96 -2.17 -24.66
CA THR A 144 -29.64 -1.45 -23.59
C THR A 144 -29.70 0.05 -23.85
N GLU A 145 -30.53 0.74 -23.06
CA GLU A 145 -30.38 2.18 -22.86
C GLU A 145 -29.01 2.50 -22.23
N ASP A 146 -28.63 3.78 -22.25
CA ASP A 146 -27.40 4.27 -21.62
C ASP A 146 -27.44 3.93 -20.11
N THR A 147 -26.47 3.13 -19.66
CA THR A 147 -26.34 2.74 -18.26
C THR A 147 -25.49 3.77 -17.54
N LEU A 148 -26.12 4.54 -16.64
CA LEU A 148 -25.37 5.43 -15.76
C LEU A 148 -24.46 4.59 -14.87
N ILE A 149 -23.15 4.82 -14.96
CA ILE A 149 -22.17 4.21 -14.06
C ILE A 149 -22.52 4.64 -12.65
N SER A 150 -23.09 3.73 -11.87
CA SER A 150 -23.37 3.96 -10.45
C SER A 150 -22.05 3.84 -9.68
N SER A 151 -21.43 4.97 -9.42
CA SER A 151 -20.30 5.04 -8.50
C SER A 151 -20.83 5.09 -7.08
N GLN A 152 -20.82 3.95 -6.40
CA GLN A 152 -21.03 3.93 -4.96
C GLN A 152 -19.67 4.12 -4.26
N GLY A 153 -19.56 5.19 -3.48
CA GLY A 153 -18.40 5.38 -2.61
C GLY A 153 -18.31 4.24 -1.60
N VAL A 154 -17.09 3.75 -1.34
CA VAL A 154 -16.86 2.83 -0.22
C VAL A 154 -17.02 3.60 1.07
N GLU A 155 -17.82 3.08 1.99
CA GLU A 155 -18.04 3.68 3.30
C GLU A 155 -16.72 3.73 4.10
N VAL A 156 -16.34 4.91 4.59
CA VAL A 156 -14.96 5.20 5.04
C VAL A 156 -14.54 4.30 6.21
N HIS A 157 -15.47 3.93 7.09
CA HIS A 157 -15.19 3.06 8.23
C HIS A 157 -15.02 1.58 7.88
N GLU A 158 -15.48 1.14 6.71
CA GLU A 158 -15.23 -0.21 6.19
C GLU A 158 -13.85 -0.33 5.53
N LEU A 159 -13.14 0.79 5.32
CA LEU A 159 -11.79 0.74 4.77
C LEU A 159 -10.79 0.22 5.81
N ARG A 160 -10.28 -0.98 5.51
CA ARG A 160 -9.12 -1.60 6.18
C ARG A 160 -7.86 -0.71 6.18
N THR A 161 -7.82 0.35 5.37
CA THR A 161 -6.73 1.34 5.35
C THR A 161 -6.65 2.16 6.64
N THR A 162 -7.73 2.29 7.41
CA THR A 162 -7.73 3.01 8.69
C THR A 162 -6.72 2.42 9.69
N PHE A 163 -6.65 1.08 9.78
CA PHE A 163 -5.66 0.41 10.62
C PHE A 163 -4.23 0.62 10.12
N ALA A 164 -4.02 0.56 8.81
CA ALA A 164 -2.70 0.81 8.21
C ALA A 164 -2.22 2.25 8.48
N MET A 165 -3.12 3.23 8.41
CA MET A 165 -2.82 4.63 8.76
C MET A 165 -2.49 4.78 10.24
N TYR A 166 -3.24 4.16 11.15
CA TYR A 166 -2.95 4.18 12.58
C TYR A 166 -1.59 3.56 12.89
N ALA A 167 -1.30 2.39 12.30
CA ALA A 167 -0.01 1.72 12.42
C ALA A 167 1.14 2.58 11.87
N CYS A 168 0.94 3.23 10.72
CA CYS A 168 1.91 4.16 10.14
C CYS A 168 2.21 5.33 11.08
N SER A 169 1.18 5.99 11.62
CA SER A 169 1.34 7.06 12.62
C SER A 169 2.09 6.59 13.87
N GLY A 170 1.81 5.36 14.33
CA GLY A 170 2.56 4.74 15.43
C GLY A 170 4.05 4.56 15.10
N VAL A 171 4.37 4.02 13.93
CA VAL A 171 5.77 3.86 13.47
C VAL A 171 6.47 5.21 13.32
N GLN A 172 5.79 6.24 12.81
CA GLN A 172 6.31 7.60 12.72
C GLN A 172 6.63 8.18 14.10
N TYR A 173 5.72 8.03 15.07
CA TYR A 173 5.93 8.43 16.46
C TYR A 173 7.18 7.77 17.08
N VAL A 174 7.32 6.44 16.92
CA VAL A 174 8.51 5.73 17.41
C VAL A 174 9.78 6.29 16.77
N THR A 175 9.76 6.53 15.46
CA THR A 175 10.91 7.09 14.73
C THR A 175 11.28 8.47 15.26
N ALA A 176 10.30 9.34 15.47
CA ALA A 176 10.51 10.70 15.96
C ALA A 176 11.14 10.72 17.36
N ILE A 177 10.65 9.87 18.28
CA ILE A 177 11.25 9.74 19.62
C ILE A 177 12.67 9.21 19.54
N MET A 178 12.91 8.14 18.79
CA MET A 178 14.27 7.57 18.67
C MET A 178 15.25 8.58 18.08
N LEU A 179 14.83 9.37 17.10
CA LEU A 179 15.63 10.43 16.52
C LEU A 179 15.89 11.56 17.53
N GLY A 180 14.87 11.93 18.32
CA GLY A 180 15.01 12.86 19.44
C GLY A 180 16.04 12.39 20.47
N VAL A 181 15.90 11.17 20.98
CA VAL A 181 16.83 10.58 21.96
C VAL A 181 18.23 10.50 21.38
N ALA A 182 18.40 10.02 20.14
CA ALA A 182 19.70 9.98 19.47
C ALA A 182 20.34 11.37 19.37
N SER A 183 19.57 12.41 19.04
CA SER A 183 20.06 13.79 18.96
C SER A 183 20.53 14.32 20.32
N LEU A 184 19.79 14.02 21.40
CA LEU A 184 20.19 14.37 22.76
C LEU A 184 21.43 13.57 23.19
N THR A 185 21.54 12.29 22.84
CA THR A 185 22.73 11.47 23.12
C THR A 185 23.97 12.07 22.45
N VAL A 186 23.86 12.51 21.19
CA VAL A 186 24.93 13.22 20.48
C VAL A 186 25.27 14.54 21.20
N PHE A 187 24.28 15.30 21.64
CA PHE A 187 24.49 16.53 22.40
C PHE A 187 25.28 16.27 23.71
N TYR A 188 24.87 15.30 24.53
CA TYR A 188 25.61 14.93 25.75
C TYR A 188 27.02 14.42 25.43
N THR A 189 27.20 13.73 24.32
CA THR A 189 28.52 13.26 23.86
C THR A 189 29.46 14.43 23.56
N LEU A 190 28.94 15.47 22.89
CA LEU A 190 29.70 16.69 22.58
C LEU A 190 30.03 17.49 23.85
N VAL A 191 29.05 17.68 24.74
CA VAL A 191 29.23 18.41 26.01
C VAL A 191 30.26 17.72 26.90
N SER A 192 30.24 16.38 26.95
CA SER A 192 31.20 15.57 27.72
C SER A 192 32.57 15.40 27.04
N ARG A 193 32.79 16.05 25.88
CA ARG A 193 34.03 15.98 25.08
C ARG A 193 34.47 14.53 24.77
N GLY A 194 33.50 13.64 24.54
CA GLY A 194 33.75 12.23 24.22
C GLY A 194 34.30 11.38 25.37
N ARG A 195 34.29 11.86 26.62
CA ARG A 195 34.78 11.11 27.80
C ARG A 195 33.71 10.16 28.37
N LEU A 196 33.19 9.27 27.52
CA LEU A 196 32.08 8.36 27.81
C LEU A 196 32.38 6.92 27.39
N GLU A 197 31.53 5.97 27.82
CA GLU A 197 31.63 4.58 27.40
C GLU A 197 30.93 4.38 26.04
N GLY A 198 31.72 4.38 24.96
CA GLY A 198 31.19 4.35 23.60
C GLY A 198 30.40 3.09 23.28
N MET A 199 30.72 1.96 23.92
CA MET A 199 30.01 0.69 23.70
C MET A 199 28.54 0.77 24.12
N ASN A 200 28.25 1.51 25.20
CA ASN A 200 26.89 1.70 25.69
C ASN A 200 26.02 2.50 24.69
N LEU A 201 26.63 3.31 23.82
CA LEU A 201 25.90 4.08 22.80
C LEU A 201 25.30 3.19 21.71
N PHE A 202 25.89 2.03 21.43
CA PHE A 202 25.35 1.08 20.46
C PHE A 202 24.07 0.37 20.97
N GLU A 203 23.82 0.44 22.27
CA GLU A 203 22.61 -0.10 22.91
C GLU A 203 21.41 0.87 22.85
N LEU A 204 21.49 1.93 22.03
CA LEU A 204 20.40 2.91 21.86
C LEU A 204 19.06 2.26 21.47
N ASN A 205 19.07 1.34 20.50
CA ASN A 205 17.83 0.68 20.08
C ASN A 205 17.28 -0.25 21.16
N ARG A 206 18.16 -0.95 21.88
CA ARG A 206 17.77 -2.01 22.81
C ARG A 206 17.38 -1.47 24.18
N VAL A 207 18.08 -0.46 24.69
CA VAL A 207 17.82 0.16 25.99
C VAL A 207 16.91 1.37 25.84
N ALA A 208 17.35 2.38 25.08
CA ALA A 208 16.60 3.64 25.02
C ALA A 208 15.25 3.47 24.31
N GLY A 209 15.16 2.61 23.30
CA GLY A 209 13.87 2.27 22.68
C GLY A 209 12.85 1.79 23.71
N ILE A 210 13.22 0.85 24.58
CA ILE A 210 12.29 0.30 25.58
C ILE A 210 11.92 1.35 26.63
N VAL A 211 12.88 2.19 27.03
CA VAL A 211 12.70 3.18 28.08
C VAL A 211 11.86 4.39 27.64
N TRP A 212 12.12 4.93 26.45
CA TRP A 212 11.52 6.17 25.97
C TRP A 212 10.24 5.96 25.18
N VAL A 213 10.14 4.84 24.45
CA VAL A 213 8.99 4.55 23.58
C VAL A 213 8.04 3.57 24.27
N GLY A 214 8.60 2.54 24.91
CA GLY A 214 7.82 1.49 25.57
C GLY A 214 7.54 0.28 24.67
N ARG A 215 7.41 -0.89 25.31
CA ARG A 215 7.26 -2.20 24.65
C ARG A 215 6.07 -2.28 23.68
N PRO A 216 4.86 -1.77 23.99
CA PRO A 216 3.70 -1.94 23.10
C PRO A 216 3.88 -1.26 21.74
N LEU A 217 4.45 -0.06 21.72
CA LEU A 217 4.69 0.68 20.48
C LEU A 217 5.86 0.11 19.68
N LEU A 218 6.89 -0.42 20.36
CA LEU A 218 7.94 -1.20 19.69
C LEU A 218 7.41 -2.52 19.12
N LEU A 219 6.45 -3.16 19.79
CA LEU A 219 5.78 -4.36 19.28
C LEU A 219 4.98 -4.02 18.03
N LEU A 220 4.20 -2.93 18.04
CA LEU A 220 3.51 -2.43 16.84
C LEU A 220 4.49 -2.24 15.68
N ARG A 221 5.64 -1.59 15.93
CA ARG A 221 6.68 -1.38 14.93
C ARG A 221 7.28 -2.68 14.37
N GLY A 222 7.62 -3.62 15.24
CA GLY A 222 8.17 -4.91 14.82
C GLY A 222 7.16 -5.79 14.07
N VAL A 223 5.91 -5.84 14.54
CA VAL A 223 4.84 -6.61 13.89
C VAL A 223 4.48 -6.03 12.52
N THR A 224 4.37 -4.70 12.41
CA THR A 224 4.09 -4.04 11.12
C THR A 224 5.21 -4.30 10.11
N ALA A 225 6.47 -4.31 10.54
CA ALA A 225 7.59 -4.71 9.68
C ALA A 225 7.46 -6.17 9.20
N LEU A 226 7.12 -7.11 10.09
CA LEU A 226 6.87 -8.50 9.70
C LEU A 226 5.69 -8.65 8.72
N CYS A 227 4.62 -7.90 8.94
CA CYS A 227 3.49 -7.85 8.01
C CYS A 227 3.96 -7.39 6.64
N LEU A 228 4.69 -6.27 6.56
CA LEU A 228 5.23 -5.74 5.30
C LEU A 228 6.17 -6.72 4.60
N LEU A 229 7.06 -7.39 5.35
CA LEU A 229 7.96 -8.42 4.80
C LEU A 229 7.24 -9.71 4.37
N SER A 230 5.98 -9.89 4.79
CA SER A 230 5.13 -11.04 4.45
C SER A 230 4.05 -10.69 3.41
N THR A 231 4.05 -9.46 2.90
CA THR A 231 3.08 -8.96 1.90
C THR A 231 3.81 -8.45 0.67
N ALA A 232 3.28 -8.78 -0.51
CA ALA A 232 3.68 -8.13 -1.76
C ALA A 232 3.07 -6.72 -1.87
N THR A 233 3.58 -5.90 -2.78
CA THR A 233 2.95 -4.63 -3.15
C THR A 233 2.23 -4.80 -4.48
N LEU A 234 0.96 -4.40 -4.54
CA LEU A 234 0.15 -4.40 -5.75
C LEU A 234 -0.57 -3.05 -5.82
N GLU A 235 -0.37 -2.33 -6.92
CA GLU A 235 -1.01 -1.02 -7.14
C GLU A 235 -2.05 -1.18 -8.25
N LEU A 236 -3.23 -0.58 -8.05
CA LEU A 236 -4.24 -0.48 -9.10
C LEU A 236 -3.95 0.78 -9.91
N ASP A 237 -3.56 0.61 -11.16
CA ASP A 237 -3.34 1.70 -12.10
C ASP A 237 -4.50 1.79 -13.09
N PHE A 238 -4.72 2.99 -13.64
CA PHE A 238 -5.77 3.26 -14.59
C PHE A 238 -5.18 4.00 -15.79
N GLN A 239 -5.15 3.32 -16.94
CA GLN A 239 -4.65 3.89 -18.18
C GLN A 239 -5.63 3.58 -19.31
N HIS A 240 -5.95 4.59 -20.12
CA HIS A 240 -6.78 4.44 -21.32
C HIS A 240 -8.13 3.74 -21.07
N HIS A 241 -8.84 4.12 -20.00
CA HIS A 241 -10.11 3.52 -19.60
C HIS A 241 -10.04 2.05 -19.14
N VAL A 242 -8.84 1.51 -18.94
CA VAL A 242 -8.63 0.15 -18.43
C VAL A 242 -7.93 0.21 -17.08
N SER A 243 -8.55 -0.42 -16.09
CA SER A 243 -7.94 -0.63 -14.78
C SER A 243 -7.10 -1.91 -14.81
N TYR A 244 -5.86 -1.85 -14.33
CA TYR A 244 -5.00 -3.02 -14.26
C TYR A 244 -4.11 -3.00 -13.01
N PHE A 245 -3.69 -4.18 -12.56
CA PHE A 245 -2.76 -4.28 -11.45
C PHE A 245 -1.32 -4.19 -11.93
N SER A 246 -0.55 -3.31 -11.29
CA SER A 246 0.88 -3.17 -11.51
C SER A 246 1.66 -3.54 -10.25
N VAL A 247 2.85 -4.11 -10.46
CA VAL A 247 3.75 -4.52 -9.38
C VAL A 247 4.95 -3.58 -9.41
N PRO A 248 5.03 -2.61 -8.48
CA PRO A 248 6.16 -1.70 -8.45
C PRO A 248 7.44 -2.44 -8.04
N PRO A 249 8.61 -2.09 -8.61
CA PRO A 249 9.87 -2.70 -8.20
C PRO A 249 10.23 -2.25 -6.78
N LEU A 250 10.38 -3.20 -5.85
CA LEU A 250 10.93 -2.90 -4.52
C LEU A 250 12.46 -2.86 -4.58
N PRO A 251 13.10 -1.72 -4.27
CA PRO A 251 14.55 -1.67 -4.20
C PRO A 251 15.08 -2.48 -3.01
N TRP A 252 16.19 -3.20 -3.22
CA TRP A 252 16.79 -4.12 -2.25
C TRP A 252 17.08 -3.49 -0.88
N TYR A 253 17.43 -2.20 -0.83
CA TYR A 253 17.76 -1.52 0.42
C TYR A 253 16.53 -1.33 1.33
N LYS A 254 15.32 -1.21 0.76
CA LYS A 254 14.08 -1.16 1.56
C LYS A 254 13.81 -2.51 2.22
N THR A 255 14.15 -3.61 1.55
CA THR A 255 14.02 -4.97 2.09
C THR A 255 14.98 -5.17 3.27
N ILE A 256 16.25 -4.77 3.13
CA ILE A 256 17.23 -4.86 4.21
C ILE A 256 16.86 -3.96 5.39
N LEU A 257 16.37 -2.76 5.11
CA LEU A 257 15.85 -1.86 6.14
C LEU A 257 14.65 -2.49 6.85
N GLY A 258 13.66 -3.03 6.13
CA GLY A 258 12.51 -3.72 6.70
C GLY A 258 12.91 -4.92 7.57
N ALA A 259 13.93 -5.70 7.16
CA ALA A 259 14.49 -6.77 7.97
C ALA A 259 15.10 -6.23 9.29
N SER A 260 15.72 -5.05 9.26
CA SER A 260 16.23 -4.41 10.49
C SER A 260 15.09 -3.97 11.42
N GLU A 261 13.95 -3.56 10.87
CA GLU A 261 12.77 -3.22 11.67
C GLU A 261 12.12 -4.45 12.32
N ALA A 262 12.24 -5.64 11.73
CA ALA A 262 11.81 -6.87 12.39
C ALA A 262 12.59 -7.17 13.69
N THR A 263 13.80 -6.64 13.85
CA THR A 263 14.63 -6.86 15.05
C THR A 263 14.08 -6.21 16.31
N TRP A 264 13.13 -5.28 16.22
CA TRP A 264 12.44 -4.74 17.40
C TRP A 264 11.80 -5.84 18.25
N LEU A 265 11.30 -6.90 17.61
CA LEU A 265 10.77 -8.06 18.33
C LEU A 265 11.86 -8.82 19.09
N VAL A 266 13.08 -8.90 18.55
CA VAL A 266 14.23 -9.50 19.23
C VAL A 266 14.57 -8.69 20.49
N TYR A 267 14.57 -7.36 20.42
CA TYR A 267 14.83 -6.53 21.59
C TYR A 267 13.79 -6.73 22.70
N ILE A 268 12.51 -6.83 22.34
CA ILE A 268 11.43 -7.11 23.29
C ILE A 268 11.59 -8.50 23.90
N LEU A 269 11.88 -9.52 23.09
CA LEU A 269 12.10 -10.87 23.59
C LEU A 269 13.29 -10.96 24.54
N ASN A 270 14.40 -10.31 24.19
CA ASN A 270 15.59 -10.26 25.04
C ASN A 270 15.30 -9.58 26.37
N ASP A 271 14.57 -8.47 26.35
CA ASP A 271 14.24 -7.74 27.57
C ASP A 271 13.26 -8.51 28.47
N LEU A 272 12.21 -9.12 27.90
CA LEU A 272 11.33 -10.03 28.66
C LEU A 272 12.12 -11.22 29.22
N SER A 273 13.03 -11.77 28.42
CA SER A 273 13.89 -12.90 28.81
C SER A 273 14.94 -12.52 29.85
N MET A 274 15.23 -11.23 30.03
CA MET A 274 16.24 -10.70 30.95
C MET A 274 15.90 -10.98 32.41
N VAL A 275 14.61 -11.16 32.74
CA VAL A 275 14.17 -11.58 34.08
C VAL A 275 14.81 -12.91 34.50
N TRP A 276 14.95 -13.85 33.54
CA TRP A 276 15.57 -15.15 33.77
C TRP A 276 17.05 -15.17 33.39
N THR A 277 17.41 -14.54 32.27
CA THR A 277 18.76 -14.61 31.70
C THR A 277 19.77 -13.68 32.35
N LYS A 278 19.33 -12.54 32.93
CA LYS A 278 20.17 -11.63 33.75
C LYS A 278 21.55 -11.35 33.11
N GLU A 279 22.64 -11.70 33.79
CA GLU A 279 24.03 -11.51 33.33
C GLU A 279 24.34 -12.16 31.98
N PHE A 280 23.64 -13.23 31.62
CA PHE A 280 23.82 -13.91 30.35
C PHE A 280 23.34 -13.08 29.16
N THR A 281 22.43 -12.11 29.37
CA THR A 281 21.84 -11.32 28.27
C THR A 281 22.87 -10.56 27.47
N MET A 282 23.92 -10.03 28.11
CA MET A 282 25.02 -9.32 27.43
C MET A 282 25.69 -10.17 26.34
N TYR A 283 25.80 -11.47 26.55
CA TYR A 283 26.58 -12.35 25.67
C TYR A 283 25.82 -12.84 24.44
N TYR A 284 24.50 -13.04 24.55
CA TYR A 284 23.72 -13.55 23.42
C TYR A 284 22.94 -12.48 22.66
N ALA A 285 22.59 -11.38 23.31
CA ALA A 285 21.60 -10.46 22.75
C ALA A 285 22.08 -9.85 21.42
N THR A 286 23.32 -9.39 21.32
CA THR A 286 23.85 -8.79 20.08
C THR A 286 23.98 -9.81 18.96
N SER A 287 24.49 -11.01 19.26
CA SER A 287 24.59 -12.11 18.30
C SER A 287 23.22 -12.56 17.80
N SER A 288 22.22 -12.71 18.67
CA SER A 288 20.87 -13.14 18.28
C SER A 288 20.21 -12.12 17.35
N CYS A 289 20.38 -10.83 17.63
CA CYS A 289 19.85 -9.76 16.80
C CYS A 289 20.50 -9.71 15.41
N LEU A 290 21.83 -9.79 15.33
CA LEU A 290 22.55 -9.78 14.05
C LEU A 290 22.21 -11.01 13.20
N LEU A 291 22.12 -12.19 13.81
CA LEU A 291 21.75 -13.42 13.10
C LEU A 291 20.31 -13.38 12.58
N VAL A 292 19.35 -12.93 13.39
CA VAL A 292 17.97 -12.76 12.94
C VAL A 292 17.89 -11.77 11.79
N TRP A 293 18.54 -10.60 11.92
CA TRP A 293 18.57 -9.60 10.86
C TRP A 293 19.12 -10.19 9.55
N LEU A 294 20.26 -10.88 9.62
CA LEU A 294 20.90 -11.52 8.48
C LEU A 294 19.97 -12.57 7.84
N PHE A 295 19.40 -13.48 8.62
CA PHE A 295 18.52 -14.53 8.11
C PHE A 295 17.25 -13.96 7.47
N VAL A 296 16.60 -12.98 8.12
CA VAL A 296 15.39 -12.33 7.57
C VAL A 296 15.71 -11.57 6.29
N ALA A 297 16.84 -10.85 6.24
CA ALA A 297 17.28 -10.12 5.05
C ALA A 297 17.58 -11.08 3.89
N ILE A 298 18.40 -12.11 4.11
CA ILE A 298 18.74 -13.12 3.09
C ILE A 298 17.48 -13.81 2.59
N LEU A 299 16.63 -14.29 3.50
CA LEU A 299 15.42 -15.01 3.13
C LEU A 299 14.48 -14.14 2.29
N THR A 300 14.38 -12.85 2.58
CA THR A 300 13.49 -11.92 1.85
C THR A 300 14.09 -11.46 0.53
N LEU A 301 15.41 -11.41 0.40
CA LEU A 301 16.10 -11.12 -0.87
C LEU A 301 16.10 -12.32 -1.82
N VAL A 302 16.33 -13.53 -1.29
CA VAL A 302 16.40 -14.77 -2.09
C VAL A 302 15.00 -15.24 -2.50
N GLN A 303 14.03 -15.11 -1.60
CA GLN A 303 12.66 -15.53 -1.81
C GLN A 303 11.70 -14.36 -1.50
N PRO A 304 11.54 -13.41 -2.44
CA PRO A 304 10.60 -12.31 -2.28
C PRO A 304 9.16 -12.82 -2.28
N VAL A 305 8.27 -12.10 -1.60
CA VAL A 305 6.84 -12.43 -1.54
C VAL A 305 6.21 -12.16 -2.89
N ALA A 306 5.53 -13.16 -3.46
CA ALA A 306 4.73 -13.04 -4.66
C ALA A 306 3.24 -12.87 -4.29
N HIS A 307 2.55 -12.00 -5.03
CA HIS A 307 1.10 -11.87 -4.98
C HIS A 307 0.46 -12.96 -5.84
N ASP A 308 -0.79 -13.29 -5.53
CA ASP A 308 -1.63 -14.22 -6.28
C ASP A 308 -2.97 -13.53 -6.55
N ALA A 309 -3.36 -13.39 -7.81
CA ALA A 309 -4.57 -12.69 -8.23
C ALA A 309 -5.30 -13.53 -9.27
N SER A 310 -6.55 -13.88 -8.95
CA SER A 310 -7.45 -14.61 -9.86
C SER A 310 -8.71 -13.81 -10.09
N VAL A 311 -9.02 -13.49 -11.35
CA VAL A 311 -10.24 -12.77 -11.74
C VAL A 311 -11.14 -13.75 -12.48
N THR A 312 -12.25 -14.12 -11.85
CA THR A 312 -13.25 -15.05 -12.40
C THR A 312 -14.63 -14.53 -12.03
N PRO A 313 -15.16 -13.55 -12.77
CA PRO A 313 -16.42 -12.92 -12.42
C PRO A 313 -17.56 -13.94 -12.48
N GLN A 314 -18.14 -14.22 -11.33
CA GLN A 314 -19.34 -15.03 -11.17
C GLN A 314 -20.38 -14.21 -10.44
N CYS A 315 -21.47 -13.87 -11.13
CA CYS A 315 -22.59 -13.16 -10.55
C CYS A 315 -23.77 -14.11 -10.41
N GLN A 316 -24.38 -14.10 -9.23
CA GLN A 316 -25.63 -14.82 -8.98
C GLN A 316 -26.72 -13.82 -8.61
N PHE A 317 -27.91 -14.04 -9.12
CA PHE A 317 -29.10 -13.33 -8.69
C PHE A 317 -29.48 -13.86 -7.30
N ASP A 318 -29.35 -13.01 -6.27
CA ASP A 318 -29.77 -13.35 -4.91
C ASP A 318 -31.28 -13.06 -4.76
N GLN A 319 -31.69 -11.87 -5.22
CA GLN A 319 -33.09 -11.50 -5.38
C GLN A 319 -33.28 -10.79 -6.72
N MET A 320 -34.09 -11.39 -7.60
CA MET A 320 -34.46 -10.80 -8.89
C MET A 320 -34.95 -9.36 -8.66
N ASP A 321 -34.45 -8.44 -9.48
CA ASP A 321 -34.70 -6.99 -9.46
C ASP A 321 -34.15 -6.19 -8.25
N PHE A 322 -33.62 -6.84 -7.21
CA PHE A 322 -33.15 -6.15 -5.99
C PHE A 322 -31.65 -6.31 -5.73
N GLN A 323 -31.08 -7.49 -5.95
CA GLN A 323 -29.71 -7.77 -5.54
C GLN A 323 -29.03 -8.83 -6.41
N LEU A 324 -27.88 -8.44 -6.96
CA LEU A 324 -26.94 -9.30 -7.65
C LEU A 324 -25.67 -9.39 -6.79
N VAL A 325 -25.24 -10.61 -6.44
CA VAL A 325 -24.00 -10.83 -5.69
C VAL A 325 -22.94 -11.33 -6.67
N CYS A 326 -21.95 -10.49 -6.94
CA CYS A 326 -20.83 -10.82 -7.82
C CYS A 326 -19.55 -11.14 -7.04
N HIS A 327 -18.98 -12.32 -7.29
CA HIS A 327 -17.62 -12.65 -6.94
C HIS A 327 -16.73 -12.37 -8.16
N SER A 328 -16.10 -11.18 -8.20
CA SER A 328 -15.29 -10.75 -9.35
C SER A 328 -13.90 -11.40 -9.38
N GLY A 329 -13.22 -11.43 -8.23
CA GLY A 329 -11.89 -12.01 -8.12
C GLY A 329 -11.37 -12.03 -6.69
N VAL A 330 -10.31 -12.81 -6.48
CA VAL A 330 -9.61 -12.92 -5.19
C VAL A 330 -8.18 -12.43 -5.38
N ILE A 331 -7.77 -11.48 -4.54
CA ILE A 331 -6.41 -10.94 -4.51
C ILE A 331 -5.77 -11.34 -3.18
N ARG A 332 -4.70 -12.12 -3.26
CA ARG A 332 -3.89 -12.57 -2.13
C ARG A 332 -2.55 -11.86 -2.19
N ILE A 333 -2.39 -10.89 -1.29
CA ILE A 333 -1.17 -10.09 -1.19
C ILE A 333 -0.24 -10.62 -0.11
N GLY A 334 -0.81 -11.17 0.97
CA GLY A 334 -0.07 -11.64 2.14
C GLY A 334 0.10 -13.16 2.19
N GLN A 335 1.25 -13.61 2.67
CA GLN A 335 1.56 -15.02 2.89
C GLN A 335 1.66 -15.32 4.39
N PHE A 336 0.66 -16.01 4.94
CA PHE A 336 0.64 -16.34 6.37
C PHE A 336 1.74 -17.33 6.79
N SER A 337 2.06 -18.29 5.92
CA SER A 337 3.18 -19.22 6.11
C SER A 337 4.51 -18.49 6.26
N ARG A 338 4.71 -17.41 5.51
CA ARG A 338 5.90 -16.56 5.58
C ARG A 338 6.00 -15.85 6.91
N LEU A 339 4.89 -15.27 7.39
CA LEU A 339 4.83 -14.62 8.69
C LEU A 339 5.22 -15.57 9.83
N ILE A 340 4.67 -16.80 9.83
CA ILE A 340 5.03 -17.84 10.80
C ILE A 340 6.51 -18.19 10.69
N CYS A 341 7.05 -18.35 9.48
CA CYS A 341 8.46 -18.66 9.26
C CYS A 341 9.38 -17.57 9.86
N LEU A 342 9.05 -16.29 9.64
CA LEU A 342 9.82 -15.17 10.21
C LEU A 342 9.76 -15.15 11.75
N LEU A 343 8.58 -15.38 12.33
CA LEU A 343 8.42 -15.51 13.78
C LEU A 343 9.21 -16.70 14.34
N ALA A 344 9.21 -17.83 13.63
CA ALA A 344 9.99 -19.00 14.02
C ALA A 344 11.50 -18.72 13.98
N ILE A 345 12.00 -18.02 12.94
CA ILE A 345 13.40 -17.59 12.86
C ILE A 345 13.76 -16.72 14.06
N ILE A 346 12.92 -15.73 14.40
CA ILE A 346 13.12 -14.86 15.56
C ILE A 346 13.19 -15.68 16.85
N GLY A 347 12.21 -16.55 17.10
CA GLY A 347 12.16 -17.36 18.32
C GLY A 347 13.31 -18.35 18.44
N ILE A 348 13.52 -19.19 17.42
CA ILE A 348 14.53 -20.25 17.41
C ILE A 348 15.94 -19.67 17.54
N THR A 349 16.24 -18.59 16.80
CA THR A 349 17.57 -17.97 16.85
C THR A 349 17.87 -17.39 18.22
N ASN A 350 16.87 -16.75 18.87
CA ASN A 350 17.04 -16.23 20.23
C ASN A 350 17.26 -17.35 21.25
N VAL A 351 16.45 -18.42 21.21
CA VAL A 351 16.61 -19.57 22.09
C VAL A 351 17.98 -20.23 21.89
N ALA A 352 18.39 -20.45 20.64
CA ALA A 352 19.68 -21.07 20.32
C ALA A 352 20.87 -20.23 20.81
N CYS A 353 20.84 -18.91 20.60
CA CYS A 353 21.89 -18.01 21.08
C CYS A 353 21.94 -17.96 22.60
N CYS A 354 20.78 -17.89 23.26
CA CYS A 354 20.69 -17.91 24.72
C CYS A 354 21.23 -19.21 25.29
N ALA A 355 20.85 -20.36 24.71
CA ALA A 355 21.37 -21.66 25.12
C ALA A 355 22.90 -21.72 24.95
N MET A 356 23.44 -21.32 23.79
CA MET A 356 24.89 -21.27 23.57
C MET A 356 25.62 -20.40 24.59
N ALA A 357 25.09 -19.20 24.90
CA ALA A 357 25.69 -18.35 25.92
C ALA A 357 25.69 -19.01 27.30
N TYR A 358 24.61 -19.70 27.67
CA TYR A 358 24.52 -20.45 28.92
C TYR A 358 25.54 -21.61 28.98
N TRP A 359 25.72 -22.33 27.87
CA TRP A 359 26.70 -23.42 27.77
C TRP A 359 28.14 -22.92 27.85
N VAL A 360 28.47 -21.79 27.22
CA VAL A 360 29.84 -21.25 27.15
C VAL A 360 30.23 -20.49 28.43
N LYS A 361 29.28 -19.82 29.09
CA LYS A 361 29.55 -18.91 30.23
C LYS A 361 28.88 -19.37 31.52
N ARG A 362 29.03 -20.65 31.86
CA ARG A 362 28.32 -21.30 32.99
C ARG A 362 28.58 -20.67 34.36
N ASP A 363 29.76 -20.05 34.56
CA ASP A 363 30.19 -19.44 35.82
C ASP A 363 30.22 -17.90 35.75
N LEU A 364 29.06 -17.28 35.57
CA LEU A 364 28.91 -15.82 35.70
C LEU A 364 28.53 -15.46 37.14
N GLY A 365 29.39 -14.68 37.80
CA GLY A 365 29.09 -14.09 39.10
C GLY A 365 28.02 -12.98 38.98
N PRO A 366 27.24 -12.72 40.05
CA PRO A 366 26.21 -11.70 40.04
C PRO A 366 26.79 -10.30 39.82
N THR A 367 26.05 -9.47 39.09
CA THR A 367 26.44 -8.07 38.83
C THR A 367 26.52 -7.30 40.14
N LYS A 368 27.63 -6.61 40.40
CA LYS A 368 27.90 -5.90 41.67
C LYS A 368 27.13 -4.58 41.84
N THR A 369 26.40 -4.14 40.83
CA THR A 369 25.71 -2.84 40.82
C THR A 369 24.22 -3.03 41.09
N HIS A 370 23.78 -2.59 42.27
CA HIS A 370 22.38 -2.49 42.65
C HIS A 370 22.02 -1.00 42.73
N SER A 371 21.22 -0.51 41.80
CA SER A 371 20.65 0.84 41.88
C SER A 371 19.26 0.82 41.28
N LEU A 372 18.32 1.46 41.98
CA LEU A 372 16.92 1.57 41.56
C LEU A 372 16.72 2.48 40.35
N PHE A 373 17.71 3.33 40.04
CA PHE A 373 17.68 4.22 38.90
C PHE A 373 18.00 3.50 37.57
N LEU A 374 18.53 2.27 37.59
CA LEU A 374 18.86 1.51 36.39
C LEU A 374 17.66 0.73 35.88
N SER A 375 17.39 0.84 34.59
CA SER A 375 16.53 -0.11 33.89
C SER A 375 17.17 -1.50 33.83
N SER A 376 16.35 -2.53 33.65
CA SER A 376 16.82 -3.90 33.40
C SER A 376 17.87 -3.93 32.29
N GLY A 377 17.56 -3.30 31.16
CA GLY A 377 18.45 -3.19 30.01
C GLY A 377 19.78 -2.53 30.38
N ALA A 378 19.74 -1.37 31.03
CA ALA A 378 20.96 -0.68 31.45
C ALA A 378 21.79 -1.50 32.46
N LYS A 379 21.14 -2.25 33.37
CA LYS A 379 21.83 -3.07 34.37
C LYS A 379 22.62 -4.23 33.75
N TYR A 380 22.06 -4.90 32.75
CA TYR A 380 22.64 -6.13 32.20
C TYR A 380 23.32 -5.97 30.83
N LEU A 381 23.09 -4.86 30.10
CA LEU A 381 23.70 -4.62 28.79
C LEU A 381 24.82 -3.58 28.81
N PHE A 382 24.84 -2.65 29.77
CA PHE A 382 25.91 -1.65 29.82
C PHE A 382 27.20 -2.24 30.36
N ASP A 383 28.32 -1.83 29.76
CA ASP A 383 29.64 -2.10 30.30
C ASP A 383 29.89 -1.19 31.51
N THR A 384 30.07 -1.81 32.67
CA THR A 384 30.29 -1.13 33.96
C THR A 384 31.74 -1.24 34.44
N THR A 385 32.59 -2.00 33.74
CA THR A 385 33.91 -2.46 34.24
C THR A 385 34.84 -1.33 34.67
N ASN A 386 34.93 -0.25 33.89
CA ASN A 386 35.80 0.90 34.15
C ASN A 386 35.15 2.02 34.97
N TRP A 387 33.91 1.82 35.42
CA TRP A 387 33.00 2.88 35.88
C TRP A 387 32.51 2.67 37.31
N ILE A 388 32.99 1.63 37.99
CA ILE A 388 32.71 1.35 39.40
C ILE A 388 33.87 1.90 40.25
N TYR A 389 33.57 2.76 41.21
CA TYR A 389 34.54 3.31 42.16
C TYR A 389 33.96 3.27 43.58
N ASN A 390 34.72 2.72 44.54
CA ASN A 390 34.28 2.51 45.93
C ASN A 390 32.92 1.78 46.07
N GLY A 391 32.60 0.87 45.14
CA GLY A 391 31.35 0.13 45.13
C GLY A 391 30.14 0.87 44.54
N ALA A 392 30.28 2.17 44.20
CA ALA A 392 29.26 2.95 43.51
C ALA A 392 29.50 2.98 42.00
N TYR A 393 28.42 2.92 41.22
CA TYR A 393 28.47 2.97 39.75
C TYR A 393 28.31 4.42 39.26
N TYR A 394 29.29 4.89 38.48
CA TYR A 394 29.29 6.23 37.92
C TYR A 394 28.91 6.18 36.45
N ILE A 395 27.67 6.53 36.13
CA ILE A 395 27.17 6.51 34.75
C ILE A 395 27.47 7.84 34.04
N ASP A 396 27.93 7.77 32.79
CA ASP A 396 28.12 8.98 31.98
C ASP A 396 26.77 9.59 31.54
N PRO A 397 26.69 10.91 31.29
CA PRO A 397 25.43 11.56 30.95
C PRO A 397 24.72 11.00 29.71
N ALA A 398 25.46 10.47 28.72
CA ALA A 398 24.87 9.91 27.51
C ALA A 398 24.26 8.52 27.79
N SER A 399 24.98 7.63 28.49
CA SER A 399 24.44 6.35 28.95
C SER A 399 23.28 6.54 29.94
N ALA A 400 23.34 7.59 30.79
CA ALA A 400 22.25 7.97 31.69
C ALA A 400 20.99 8.34 30.91
N LEU A 401 21.13 9.13 29.84
CA LEU A 401 20.01 9.47 28.95
C LEU A 401 19.42 8.21 28.28
N LEU A 402 20.25 7.29 27.79
CA LEU A 402 19.76 6.03 27.22
C LEU A 402 18.99 5.20 28.27
N ASN A 403 19.44 5.24 29.52
CA ASN A 403 18.73 4.68 30.64
C ASN A 403 17.49 5.50 31.06
N GLY A 404 17.21 6.67 30.49
CA GLY A 404 16.03 7.50 30.80
C GLY A 404 16.24 8.54 31.89
N LEU A 405 17.50 8.86 32.21
CA LEU A 405 17.89 9.87 33.18
C LEU A 405 18.40 11.10 32.44
N ILE A 406 17.64 12.20 32.47
CA ILE A 406 18.07 13.48 31.93
C ILE A 406 18.81 14.23 33.02
N SER A 407 20.09 14.55 32.81
CA SER A 407 20.93 15.20 33.83
C SER A 407 21.38 16.59 33.40
N TRP A 408 21.34 17.54 34.33
CA TRP A 408 21.90 18.87 34.12
C TRP A 408 22.52 19.38 35.41
N HIS A 409 23.58 20.18 35.27
CA HIS A 409 24.25 20.80 36.41
C HIS A 409 23.72 22.21 36.63
N TRP A 410 23.42 22.54 37.88
CA TRP A 410 23.04 23.88 38.30
C TRP A 410 23.79 24.25 39.58
N GLY A 411 24.84 25.07 39.44
CA GLY A 411 25.70 25.44 40.56
C GLY A 411 26.47 24.22 41.13
N PRO A 412 26.44 24.01 42.46
CA PRO A 412 27.13 22.88 43.11
C PRO A 412 26.39 21.54 42.98
N SER A 413 25.11 21.56 42.59
CA SER A 413 24.26 20.37 42.58
C SER A 413 23.97 19.88 41.15
N THR A 414 23.74 18.58 41.04
CA THR A 414 23.35 17.89 39.80
C THR A 414 21.91 17.47 39.91
N PHE A 415 21.07 17.98 39.01
CA PHE A 415 19.68 17.59 38.90
C PHE A 415 19.52 16.47 37.88
N MET A 416 18.64 15.53 38.19
CA MET A 416 18.37 14.38 37.35
C MET A 416 16.88 14.09 37.29
N MET A 417 16.28 14.17 36.09
CA MET A 417 14.91 13.75 35.86
C MET A 417 14.89 12.31 35.37
N ASP A 418 14.20 11.44 36.11
CA ASP A 418 13.91 10.07 35.69
C ASP A 418 12.58 10.05 34.93
N ILE A 419 12.65 9.77 33.63
CA ILE A 419 11.46 9.70 32.75
C ILE A 419 10.57 8.50 33.06
N LYS A 420 11.12 7.44 33.68
CA LYS A 420 10.35 6.25 34.07
C LYS A 420 9.46 6.56 35.25
N LEU A 421 10.01 7.28 36.23
CA LEU A 421 9.32 7.64 37.47
C LEU A 421 8.60 8.98 37.40
N TRP A 422 8.87 9.80 36.37
CA TRP A 422 8.43 11.19 36.25
C TRP A 422 8.79 12.03 37.49
N ARG A 423 10.01 11.85 38.00
CA ARG A 423 10.52 12.53 39.21
C ARG A 423 11.87 13.19 38.95
N ILE A 424 12.10 14.31 39.62
CA ILE A 424 13.38 15.02 39.63
C ILE A 424 14.07 14.75 40.95
N PHE A 425 15.33 14.36 40.88
CA PHE A 425 16.23 14.13 42.00
C PHE A 425 17.36 15.17 41.96
N CYS A 426 17.87 15.53 43.12
CA CYS A 426 19.02 16.42 43.26
C CYS A 426 20.10 15.68 44.04
N MET A 427 21.31 15.67 43.50
CA MET A 427 22.49 15.09 44.14
C MET A 427 23.62 16.10 44.16
N ASP A 428 24.33 16.19 45.28
CA ASP A 428 25.52 17.02 45.36
C ASP A 428 26.69 16.34 44.65
N LYS A 429 27.59 17.15 44.08
CA LYS A 429 28.77 16.62 43.40
C LYS A 429 29.71 15.99 44.40
N ASP A 430 30.10 14.74 44.14
CA ASP A 430 31.17 14.09 44.88
C ASP A 430 32.53 14.64 44.43
N LEU A 431 33.09 15.52 45.27
CA LEU A 431 34.38 16.16 45.04
C LEU A 431 35.56 15.21 45.35
N ASP A 432 35.32 14.13 46.08
CA ASP A 432 36.35 13.15 46.47
C ASP A 432 36.58 12.09 45.38
N ALA A 433 35.70 12.02 44.38
CA ALA A 433 35.87 11.16 43.22
C ALA A 433 37.01 11.66 42.30
N PRO A 434 37.71 10.76 41.58
CA PRO A 434 38.70 11.12 40.57
C PRO A 434 38.14 12.11 39.54
N LEU A 435 38.95 13.04 39.03
CA LEU A 435 38.56 14.07 38.04
C LEU A 435 37.81 13.52 36.79
N ARG A 436 38.04 12.25 36.43
CA ARG A 436 37.31 11.56 35.35
C ARG A 436 35.86 11.22 35.69
N LEU A 437 35.54 11.05 36.98
CA LEU A 437 34.24 10.65 37.54
C LEU A 437 33.42 11.83 38.08
N GLN A 438 34.04 12.97 38.39
CA GLN A 438 33.36 14.15 38.98
C GLN A 438 32.26 14.77 38.10
N ALA A 439 32.30 14.54 36.78
CA ALA A 439 31.28 15.01 35.83
C ALA A 439 30.20 13.95 35.54
N ARG A 440 30.20 12.84 36.29
CA ARG A 440 29.31 11.68 36.09
C ARG A 440 28.28 11.59 37.19
N ILE A 441 27.22 10.84 36.93
CA ILE A 441 26.13 10.66 37.88
C ILE A 441 26.44 9.43 38.72
N ILE A 442 26.44 9.60 40.03
CA ILE A 442 26.64 8.51 40.98
C ILE A 442 25.31 7.81 41.18
N LEU A 443 25.29 6.50 40.96
CA LEU A 443 24.16 5.65 41.23
C LEU A 443 24.44 4.89 42.53
N VAL A 444 23.94 5.45 43.63
CA VAL A 444 23.93 4.84 44.97
C VAL A 444 22.56 4.16 45.17
N GLU A 445 22.48 3.19 46.09
CA GLU A 445 21.20 2.57 46.50
C GLU A 445 20.22 3.55 47.13
#